data_AF-A0A2D7JSG3-F1
#
_entry.id   AF-A0A2D7JSG3-F1
#
_cell.length_a   1.000
_cell.length_b   1.000
_cell.length_c   1.000
_cell.angle_alpha   90.00
_cell.angle_beta   90.00
_cell.angle_gamma   90.00
#
_symmetry.space_group_name_H-M   'P 1'
#
loop_
_entity.id
_entity.type
_entity.pdbx_description
1 polymer ?
#
loop_
_entity_poly.entity_id
_entity_poly.type
_entity_poly.pdbx_seq_one_letter_code
_entity_poly.pdbx_strand_id
1 'polypeptide(L)'
;MDNLPKTWDDWISNFKTWQDNVGFKREWMGDFDLSIQFDWERAGDSIEFGDYEGRAKWERSLQVPHQSMRDALVSMITVQGDTEFASVEQQRHLLATAPTDYDRYAAARIMAEEQRHGWQMAYLLMTYFGQQGRREAQKLLERNAQDGDRLLGAFNRPMPHWLDFFCYTMFVDRDGKFQLGMLSTSAFKPLAASMGPMLKEESFHLGTGSNGLRRVIKAGVVPLDMLQRFFNKWVSTAHDLFGVDASSSAHWSYVWGIKGRWDERKKLESGLAVDKEILNEEARGHYHEEIVREVRKLSKHLPEGSPELYVPHENFNREIGAFKRQRFTTQGEAFKGSDAEWEDYIGSQLPSAQDEEDLKEIFKLDWVAEKPMTTKQIASGIGAHA
;
A
#
# COMPACT_ATOMS: atom_id res chain seq x y z
N MET A 1 -23.92 17.69 -9.41
CA MET A 1 -22.76 18.21 -8.63
C MET A 1 -23.28 19.00 -7.44
N ASP A 2 -24.30 18.47 -6.75
CA ASP A 2 -25.00 19.22 -5.72
C ASP A 2 -24.63 18.66 -4.34
N ASN A 3 -24.03 19.54 -3.53
CA ASN A 3 -23.55 19.35 -2.15
C ASN A 3 -22.18 18.68 -1.96
N LEU A 4 -21.11 19.35 -2.42
CA LEU A 4 -19.78 19.15 -1.81
C LEU A 4 -19.84 19.45 -0.30
N PRO A 5 -19.11 18.70 0.55
CA PRO A 5 -19.06 18.96 1.98
C PRO A 5 -18.52 20.38 2.23
N LYS A 6 -19.23 21.19 3.04
CA LYS A 6 -18.85 22.58 3.32
C LYS A 6 -17.92 22.66 4.52
N THR A 7 -18.11 21.77 5.48
CA THR A 7 -17.34 21.65 6.71
C THR A 7 -16.69 20.28 6.82
N TRP A 8 -15.78 20.12 7.78
CA TRP A 8 -15.22 18.81 8.11
C TRP A 8 -16.29 17.85 8.63
N ASP A 9 -17.23 18.32 9.45
CA ASP A 9 -18.34 17.52 9.96
C ASP A 9 -19.27 17.01 8.83
N ASP A 10 -19.48 17.82 7.78
CA ASP A 10 -20.22 17.38 6.60
C ASP A 10 -19.49 16.20 5.92
N TRP A 11 -18.16 16.29 5.77
CA TRP A 11 -17.38 15.19 5.19
C TRP A 11 -17.39 13.95 6.09
N ILE A 12 -17.31 14.09 7.41
CA ILE A 12 -17.46 12.98 8.37
C ILE A 12 -18.81 12.29 8.19
N SER A 13 -19.89 13.05 7.97
CA SER A 13 -21.20 12.49 7.68
C SER A 13 -21.19 11.67 6.38
N ASN A 14 -20.54 12.17 5.34
CA ASN A 14 -20.39 11.45 4.07
C ASN A 14 -19.55 10.18 4.23
N PHE A 15 -18.48 10.22 5.03
CA PHE A 15 -17.64 9.06 5.32
C PHE A 15 -18.42 7.95 6.05
N LYS A 16 -19.30 8.31 7.00
CA LYS A 16 -20.18 7.32 7.66
C LYS A 16 -21.11 6.65 6.67
N THR A 17 -21.67 7.41 5.72
CA THR A 17 -22.46 6.86 4.61
C THR A 17 -21.62 5.94 3.73
N TRP A 18 -20.36 6.29 3.44
CA TRP A 18 -19.45 5.41 2.70
C TRP A 18 -19.22 4.09 3.44
N GLN A 19 -18.96 4.11 4.76
CA GLN A 19 -18.83 2.90 5.57
C GLN A 19 -20.07 1.99 5.45
N ASP A 20 -21.27 2.57 5.51
CA ASP A 20 -22.53 1.83 5.33
C ASP A 20 -22.63 1.22 3.92
N ASN A 21 -22.26 1.99 2.88
CA ASN A 21 -22.32 1.54 1.48
C ASN A 21 -21.34 0.40 1.20
N VAL A 22 -20.12 0.46 1.72
CA VAL A 22 -19.13 -0.62 1.54
C VAL A 22 -19.41 -1.83 2.44
N GLY A 23 -20.34 -1.70 3.38
CA GLY A 23 -20.72 -2.74 4.33
C GLY A 23 -19.71 -2.91 5.47
N PHE A 24 -18.94 -1.86 5.79
CA PHE A 24 -18.04 -1.85 6.94
C PHE A 24 -18.78 -1.40 8.19
N LYS A 25 -18.99 -2.32 9.14
CA LYS A 25 -19.67 -1.96 10.39
C LYS A 25 -18.70 -1.28 11.35
N ARG A 26 -19.07 -0.08 11.82
CA ARG A 26 -18.27 0.72 12.76
C ARG A 26 -17.90 -0.04 14.04
N GLU A 27 -18.75 -0.96 14.50
CA GLU A 27 -18.47 -1.81 15.67
C GLU A 27 -17.22 -2.68 15.52
N TRP A 28 -16.78 -2.97 14.29
CA TRP A 28 -15.56 -3.73 14.02
C TRP A 28 -14.30 -2.98 14.42
N MET A 29 -14.38 -1.65 14.55
CA MET A 29 -13.27 -0.81 14.99
C MET A 29 -13.04 -0.88 16.50
N GLY A 30 -13.96 -1.45 17.29
CA GLY A 30 -13.80 -1.53 18.74
C GLY A 30 -13.50 -0.18 19.37
N ASP A 31 -12.38 -0.09 20.09
CA ASP A 31 -11.86 1.12 20.74
C ASP A 31 -10.97 2.01 19.86
N PHE A 32 -10.81 1.68 18.56
CA PHE A 32 -9.94 2.42 17.66
C PHE A 32 -10.45 3.85 17.40
N ASP A 33 -9.56 4.83 17.52
CA ASP A 33 -9.87 6.25 17.40
C ASP A 33 -9.45 6.82 16.03
N LEU A 34 -10.40 7.42 15.31
CA LEU A 34 -10.16 8.10 14.03
C LEU A 34 -9.68 9.55 14.27
N SER A 35 -8.50 9.69 14.87
CA SER A 35 -7.87 11.00 15.10
C SER A 35 -6.97 11.47 13.97
N ILE A 36 -6.96 12.78 13.77
CA ILE A 36 -5.95 13.48 12.96
C ILE A 36 -4.65 13.53 13.76
N GLN A 37 -3.57 13.06 13.16
CA GLN A 37 -2.28 12.96 13.82
C GLN A 37 -1.18 13.61 12.98
N PHE A 38 -0.33 14.38 13.65
CA PHE A 38 0.82 15.05 13.05
C PHE A 38 2.06 14.84 13.91
N ASP A 39 3.19 14.61 13.24
CA ASP A 39 4.53 14.63 13.81
C ASP A 39 5.27 15.86 13.26
N TRP A 40 4.96 17.02 13.83
CA TRP A 40 5.52 18.31 13.41
C TRP A 40 7.02 18.41 13.64
N GLU A 41 7.52 17.75 14.69
CA GLU A 41 8.94 17.72 15.02
C GLU A 41 9.72 16.99 13.92
N ARG A 42 9.27 15.79 13.52
CA ARG A 42 9.92 15.03 12.45
C ARG A 42 9.82 15.70 11.07
N ALA A 43 8.75 16.46 10.83
CA ALA A 43 8.55 17.18 9.57
C ALA A 43 9.60 18.29 9.37
N GLY A 44 10.07 18.90 10.46
CA GLY A 44 11.02 20.01 10.44
C GLY A 44 10.45 21.31 9.85
N ASP A 45 11.28 22.35 9.86
CA ASP A 45 10.88 23.70 9.43
C ASP A 45 11.49 24.14 8.10
N SER A 46 12.54 23.47 7.63
CA SER A 46 13.26 23.83 6.41
C SER A 46 13.03 22.82 5.29
N ILE A 47 12.90 23.30 4.05
CA ILE A 47 12.83 22.47 2.85
C ILE A 47 14.21 21.82 2.64
N GLU A 48 14.21 20.50 2.48
CA GLU A 48 15.42 19.68 2.58
C GLU A 48 16.09 19.40 1.21
N PHE A 49 15.37 19.58 0.11
CA PHE A 49 15.85 19.28 -1.25
C PHE A 49 15.10 20.09 -2.31
N GLY A 50 15.61 20.05 -3.55
CA GLY A 50 15.02 20.73 -4.70
C GLY A 50 15.36 22.22 -4.77
N ASP A 51 14.73 22.94 -5.69
CA ASP A 51 15.07 24.36 -5.99
C ASP A 51 14.70 25.33 -4.85
N TYR A 52 13.93 24.85 -3.87
CA TYR A 52 13.51 25.60 -2.69
C TYR A 52 14.26 25.19 -1.42
N GLU A 53 15.30 24.36 -1.52
CA GLU A 53 16.14 23.95 -0.39
C GLU A 53 16.59 25.14 0.47
N GLY A 54 16.61 24.94 1.79
CA GLY A 54 17.02 25.95 2.77
C GLY A 54 15.97 27.00 3.11
N ARG A 55 14.85 27.06 2.36
CA ARG A 55 13.72 27.93 2.71
C ARG A 55 12.83 27.29 3.78
N ALA A 56 11.95 28.09 4.39
CA ALA A 56 10.94 27.56 5.31
C ALA A 56 9.92 26.69 4.56
N LYS A 57 9.51 25.56 5.17
CA LYS A 57 8.43 24.71 4.67
C LYS A 57 7.11 25.48 4.62
N TRP A 58 6.25 25.11 3.68
CA TRP A 58 4.94 25.71 3.51
C TRP A 58 3.94 25.10 4.50
N GLU A 59 3.33 25.93 5.31
CA GLU A 59 2.27 25.58 6.27
C GLU A 59 0.86 25.75 5.68
N ARG A 60 0.73 26.56 4.63
CA ARG A 60 -0.53 26.82 3.93
C ARG A 60 -0.34 26.73 2.42
N SER A 61 -1.38 26.30 1.71
CA SER A 61 -1.35 26.21 0.24
C SER A 61 -1.03 27.55 -0.45
N LEU A 62 -1.42 28.67 0.13
CA LEU A 62 -1.10 30.01 -0.38
C LEU A 62 0.39 30.36 -0.37
N GLN A 63 1.20 29.66 0.43
CA GLN A 63 2.66 29.83 0.45
C GLN A 63 3.35 29.02 -0.67
N VAL A 64 2.65 28.07 -1.28
CA VAL A 64 3.15 27.27 -2.40
C VAL A 64 3.19 28.15 -3.67
N PRO A 65 4.35 28.41 -4.29
CA PRO A 65 4.51 29.49 -5.26
C PRO A 65 3.67 29.38 -6.54
N HIS A 66 3.57 28.19 -7.13
CA HIS A 66 2.91 27.97 -8.42
C HIS A 66 1.67 27.09 -8.31
N GLN A 67 0.68 27.33 -9.18
CA GLN A 67 -0.54 26.52 -9.24
C GLN A 67 -0.22 25.05 -9.56
N SER A 68 0.71 24.78 -10.48
CA SER A 68 1.15 23.42 -10.81
C SER A 68 1.70 22.64 -9.61
N MET A 69 2.40 23.32 -8.69
CA MET A 69 2.91 22.70 -7.46
C MET A 69 1.76 22.39 -6.48
N ARG A 70 0.76 23.27 -6.39
CA ARG A 70 -0.45 23.01 -5.60
C ARG A 70 -1.26 21.85 -6.17
N ASP A 71 -1.42 21.79 -7.49
CA ASP A 71 -2.10 20.69 -8.17
C ASP A 71 -1.35 19.37 -7.98
N ALA A 72 -0.01 19.39 -8.01
CA ALA A 72 0.80 18.21 -7.70
C ALA A 72 0.61 17.74 -6.25
N LEU A 73 0.56 18.65 -5.27
CA LEU A 73 0.25 18.30 -3.87
C LEU A 73 -1.15 17.69 -3.74
N VAL A 74 -2.16 18.31 -4.35
CA VAL A 74 -3.53 17.76 -4.37
C VAL A 74 -3.52 16.37 -4.99
N SER A 75 -2.88 16.18 -6.15
CA SER A 75 -2.81 14.88 -6.81
C SER A 75 -2.15 13.81 -5.94
N MET A 76 -1.03 14.13 -5.28
CA MET A 76 -0.33 13.17 -4.41
C MET A 76 -1.18 12.79 -3.19
N ILE A 77 -1.81 13.79 -2.55
CA ILE A 77 -2.69 13.55 -1.39
C ILE A 77 -3.92 12.73 -1.81
N THR A 78 -4.50 13.03 -2.97
CA THR A 78 -5.66 12.29 -3.49
C THR A 78 -5.29 10.85 -3.82
N VAL A 79 -4.15 10.61 -4.47
CA VAL A 79 -3.72 9.25 -4.81
C VAL A 79 -3.45 8.44 -3.54
N GLN A 80 -2.72 9.01 -2.56
CA GLN A 80 -2.51 8.35 -1.27
C GLN A 80 -3.83 8.09 -0.55
N GLY A 81 -4.73 9.07 -0.46
CA GLY A 81 -6.02 8.86 0.22
C GLY A 81 -6.93 7.85 -0.49
N ASP A 82 -6.76 7.67 -1.80
CA ASP A 82 -7.57 6.74 -2.59
C ASP A 82 -7.21 5.28 -2.33
N THR A 83 -5.92 5.00 -2.11
CA THR A 83 -5.44 3.64 -1.80
C THR A 83 -6.02 3.12 -0.49
N GLU A 84 -6.16 3.99 0.51
CA GLU A 84 -6.54 3.57 1.86
C GLU A 84 -8.02 3.18 1.94
N PHE A 85 -8.90 3.85 1.19
CA PHE A 85 -10.30 3.42 1.11
C PHE A 85 -10.48 2.21 0.20
N ALA A 86 -9.66 2.10 -0.84
CA ALA A 86 -9.69 0.95 -1.73
C ALA A 86 -9.27 -0.35 -1.02
N SER A 87 -8.23 -0.30 -0.18
CA SER A 87 -7.77 -1.46 0.58
C SER A 87 -8.88 -2.03 1.47
N VAL A 88 -9.66 -1.16 2.14
CA VAL A 88 -10.82 -1.55 2.94
C VAL A 88 -11.90 -2.22 2.09
N GLU A 89 -12.23 -1.65 0.93
CA GLU A 89 -13.23 -2.19 0.01
C GLU A 89 -12.84 -3.57 -0.53
N GLN A 90 -11.56 -3.75 -0.87
CA GLN A 90 -11.02 -5.01 -1.34
C GLN A 90 -11.10 -6.09 -0.26
N GLN A 91 -10.93 -5.74 1.02
CA GLN A 91 -10.61 -6.71 2.05
C GLN A 91 -11.72 -6.96 3.08
N ARG A 92 -12.71 -6.05 3.25
CA ARG A 92 -13.69 -6.12 4.34
C ARG A 92 -14.45 -7.44 4.44
N HIS A 93 -14.69 -8.09 3.30
CA HIS A 93 -15.41 -9.36 3.24
C HIS A 93 -14.65 -10.52 3.89
N LEU A 94 -13.32 -10.41 4.02
CA LEU A 94 -12.46 -11.44 4.60
C LEU A 94 -12.69 -11.63 6.11
N LEU A 95 -13.23 -10.62 6.81
CA LEU A 95 -13.49 -10.72 8.25
C LEU A 95 -14.44 -11.90 8.59
N ALA A 96 -15.38 -12.19 7.69
CA ALA A 96 -16.33 -13.29 7.83
C ALA A 96 -15.70 -14.68 7.65
N THR A 97 -14.53 -14.77 7.02
CA THR A 97 -13.82 -16.02 6.72
C THR A 97 -12.45 -16.10 7.39
N ALA A 98 -12.24 -15.29 8.44
CA ALA A 98 -10.98 -15.26 9.18
C ALA A 98 -10.54 -16.65 9.67
N PRO A 99 -9.29 -17.08 9.40
CA PRO A 99 -8.82 -18.41 9.79
C PRO A 99 -8.68 -18.55 11.31
N THR A 100 -8.45 -17.44 12.03
CA THR A 100 -8.46 -17.39 13.50
C THR A 100 -9.00 -16.05 14.00
N ASP A 101 -9.39 -15.97 15.26
CA ASP A 101 -9.80 -14.69 15.89
C ASP A 101 -8.66 -13.66 15.91
N TYR A 102 -7.41 -14.10 16.04
CA TYR A 102 -6.26 -13.20 15.92
C TYR A 102 -6.18 -12.58 14.52
N ASP A 103 -6.45 -13.37 13.48
CA ASP A 103 -6.42 -12.89 12.10
C ASP A 103 -7.57 -11.91 11.85
N ARG A 104 -8.77 -12.20 12.35
CA ARG A 104 -9.92 -11.27 12.31
C ARG A 104 -9.58 -9.94 12.99
N TYR A 105 -8.99 -9.98 14.19
CA TYR A 105 -8.51 -8.80 14.90
C TYR A 105 -7.49 -8.02 14.05
N ALA A 106 -6.49 -8.69 13.50
CA ALA A 106 -5.41 -8.04 12.77
C ALA A 106 -5.92 -7.34 11.49
N ALA A 107 -6.78 -8.01 10.72
CA ALA A 107 -7.38 -7.43 9.52
C ALA A 107 -8.34 -6.28 9.86
N ALA A 108 -9.18 -6.42 10.89
CA ALA A 108 -10.07 -5.34 11.32
C ALA A 108 -9.28 -4.11 11.81
N ARG A 109 -8.15 -4.33 12.49
CA ARG A 109 -7.23 -3.26 12.88
C ARG A 109 -6.61 -2.56 11.67
N ILE A 110 -6.08 -3.32 10.70
CA ILE A 110 -5.53 -2.76 9.46
C ILE A 110 -6.59 -1.91 8.78
N MET A 111 -7.80 -2.44 8.56
CA MET A 111 -8.89 -1.67 7.93
C MET A 111 -9.27 -0.40 8.72
N ALA A 112 -9.13 -0.39 10.04
CA ALA A 112 -9.35 0.80 10.86
C ALA A 112 -8.21 1.84 10.69
N GLU A 113 -6.96 1.37 10.66
CA GLU A 113 -5.77 2.18 10.40
C GLU A 113 -5.81 2.79 8.98
N GLU A 114 -6.13 1.99 7.96
CA GLU A 114 -6.35 2.43 6.57
C GLU A 114 -7.44 3.51 6.46
N GLN A 115 -8.57 3.33 7.15
CA GLN A 115 -9.61 4.38 7.22
C GLN A 115 -9.08 5.66 7.86
N ARG A 116 -8.24 5.57 8.89
CA ARG A 116 -7.60 6.74 9.51
C ARG A 116 -6.61 7.43 8.56
N HIS A 117 -5.90 6.67 7.72
CA HIS A 117 -4.98 7.22 6.71
C HIS A 117 -5.77 7.99 5.65
N GLY A 118 -6.84 7.41 5.11
CA GLY A 118 -7.73 8.08 4.16
C GLY A 118 -8.41 9.31 4.76
N TRP A 119 -8.81 9.23 6.04
CA TRP A 119 -9.35 10.33 6.83
C TRP A 119 -8.33 11.46 7.04
N GLN A 120 -7.05 11.14 7.30
CA GLN A 120 -5.95 12.10 7.39
C GLN A 120 -5.74 12.83 6.04
N MET A 121 -5.75 12.11 4.92
CA MET A 121 -5.60 12.71 3.58
C MET A 121 -6.80 13.58 3.22
N ALA A 122 -8.02 13.13 3.51
CA ALA A 122 -9.23 13.94 3.34
C ALA A 122 -9.19 15.22 4.18
N TYR A 123 -8.70 15.14 5.42
CA TYR A 123 -8.50 16.33 6.27
C TYR A 123 -7.54 17.33 5.61
N LEU A 124 -6.39 16.87 5.10
CA LEU A 124 -5.45 17.75 4.41
C LEU A 124 -6.12 18.45 3.21
N LEU A 125 -6.89 17.72 2.40
CA LEU A 125 -7.62 18.26 1.26
C LEU A 125 -8.64 19.32 1.71
N MET A 126 -9.50 18.97 2.67
CA MET A 126 -10.57 19.83 3.19
C MET A 126 -10.03 21.12 3.83
N THR A 127 -8.95 21.01 4.60
CA THR A 127 -8.41 22.13 5.39
C THR A 127 -7.52 23.06 4.59
N TYR A 128 -6.70 22.54 3.68
CA TYR A 128 -5.64 23.33 3.06
C TYR A 128 -5.89 23.71 1.59
N PHE A 129 -6.82 23.05 0.88
CA PHE A 129 -6.97 23.21 -0.57
C PHE A 129 -8.34 23.74 -1.03
N GLY A 130 -9.14 24.30 -0.12
CA GLY A 130 -10.34 25.07 -0.46
C GLY A 130 -11.38 24.26 -1.26
N GLN A 131 -11.93 24.84 -2.34
CA GLN A 131 -12.97 24.18 -3.13
C GLN A 131 -12.46 22.94 -3.89
N GLN A 132 -11.23 22.98 -4.41
CA GLN A 132 -10.62 21.85 -5.10
C GLN A 132 -10.39 20.69 -4.13
N GLY A 133 -9.84 20.97 -2.95
CA GLY A 133 -9.67 19.98 -1.88
C GLY A 133 -10.98 19.32 -1.48
N ARG A 134 -12.05 20.11 -1.25
CA ARG A 134 -13.38 19.57 -0.97
C ARG A 134 -13.90 18.61 -2.03
N ARG A 135 -13.65 18.91 -3.30
CA ARG A 135 -14.04 18.03 -4.41
C ARG A 135 -13.27 16.73 -4.40
N GLU A 136 -11.95 16.79 -4.24
CA GLU A 136 -11.13 15.57 -4.23
C GLU A 136 -11.39 14.71 -3.00
N ALA A 137 -11.58 15.32 -1.82
CA ALA A 137 -11.95 14.61 -0.59
C ALA A 137 -13.30 13.89 -0.74
N GLN A 138 -14.27 14.50 -1.43
CA GLN A 138 -15.55 13.86 -1.72
C GLN A 138 -15.38 12.67 -2.68
N LYS A 139 -14.57 12.83 -3.74
CA LYS A 139 -14.31 11.75 -4.70
C LYS A 139 -13.63 10.53 -4.09
N LEU A 140 -12.86 10.69 -3.01
CA LEU A 140 -12.28 9.56 -2.26
C LEU A 140 -13.34 8.56 -1.79
N LEU A 141 -14.55 9.05 -1.50
CA LEU A 141 -15.69 8.27 -1.00
C LEU A 141 -16.67 7.84 -2.11
N GLU A 142 -16.53 8.42 -3.31
CA GLU A 142 -17.41 8.13 -4.46
C GLU A 142 -16.86 7.01 -5.34
N ARG A 143 -15.53 6.89 -5.42
CA ARG A 143 -14.87 5.74 -6.07
C ARG A 143 -15.01 4.49 -5.23
N ASN A 144 -15.03 3.34 -5.89
CA ASN A 144 -15.16 2.02 -5.30
C ASN A 144 -14.32 0.97 -6.05
N ALA A 145 -13.50 0.22 -5.32
CA ALA A 145 -12.67 -0.86 -5.88
C ALA A 145 -13.50 -1.95 -6.61
N GLN A 146 -14.75 -2.18 -6.18
CA GLN A 146 -15.65 -3.17 -6.78
C GLN A 146 -16.16 -2.76 -8.16
N ASP A 147 -16.23 -1.45 -8.42
CA ASP A 147 -16.61 -0.88 -9.72
C ASP A 147 -15.38 -0.71 -10.64
N GLY A 148 -14.17 -0.96 -10.12
CA GLY A 148 -12.92 -0.87 -10.87
C GLY A 148 -12.47 0.55 -11.16
N ASP A 149 -12.98 1.55 -10.44
CA ASP A 149 -12.74 2.97 -10.71
C ASP A 149 -11.71 3.64 -9.77
N ARG A 150 -11.09 2.88 -8.85
CA ARG A 150 -9.95 3.37 -8.04
C ARG A 150 -8.78 3.75 -8.94
N LEU A 151 -8.00 4.74 -8.51
CA LEU A 151 -7.01 5.41 -9.36
C LEU A 151 -5.86 4.47 -9.77
N LEU A 152 -5.48 3.55 -8.89
CA LEU A 152 -4.38 2.63 -9.10
C LEU A 152 -4.88 1.21 -9.35
N GLY A 153 -4.48 0.60 -10.47
CA GLY A 153 -5.00 -0.70 -10.90
C GLY A 153 -4.82 -1.84 -9.90
N ALA A 154 -3.75 -1.82 -9.07
CA ALA A 154 -3.54 -2.80 -8.01
C ALA A 154 -4.69 -2.84 -6.98
N PHE A 155 -5.29 -1.67 -6.73
CA PHE A 155 -6.37 -1.48 -5.76
C PHE A 155 -7.76 -1.78 -6.35
N ASN A 156 -7.83 -2.17 -7.62
CA ASN A 156 -9.02 -2.74 -8.26
C ASN A 156 -8.89 -4.27 -8.46
N ARG A 157 -7.77 -4.88 -8.07
CA ARG A 157 -7.57 -6.33 -8.22
C ARG A 157 -8.39 -7.09 -7.18
N PRO A 158 -9.03 -8.23 -7.54
CA PRO A 158 -9.71 -9.06 -6.57
C PRO A 158 -8.79 -9.58 -5.47
N MET A 159 -9.31 -9.63 -4.25
CA MET A 159 -8.67 -10.20 -3.06
C MET A 159 -9.61 -11.23 -2.41
N PRO A 160 -9.92 -12.35 -3.07
CA PRO A 160 -10.99 -13.27 -2.66
C PRO A 160 -10.77 -14.00 -1.33
N HIS A 161 -9.52 -14.12 -0.86
CA HIS A 161 -9.21 -14.98 0.28
C HIS A 161 -8.00 -14.52 1.10
N TRP A 162 -7.81 -15.15 2.27
CA TRP A 162 -6.79 -14.77 3.24
C TRP A 162 -5.34 -14.97 2.78
N LEU A 163 -5.06 -15.94 1.91
CA LEU A 163 -3.70 -16.08 1.35
C LEU A 163 -3.32 -14.86 0.50
N ASP A 164 -4.26 -14.30 -0.25
CA ASP A 164 -4.07 -13.05 -1.00
C ASP A 164 -3.85 -11.89 -0.03
N PHE A 165 -4.64 -11.78 1.03
CA PHE A 165 -4.47 -10.74 2.06
C PHE A 165 -3.10 -10.76 2.73
N PHE A 166 -2.58 -11.94 3.09
CA PHE A 166 -1.24 -12.04 3.65
C PHE A 166 -0.14 -11.67 2.65
N CYS A 167 -0.31 -12.01 1.37
CA CYS A 167 0.61 -11.58 0.31
C CYS A 167 0.51 -10.06 0.06
N TYR A 168 -0.69 -9.51 0.03
CA TYR A 168 -0.93 -8.08 -0.16
C TYR A 168 -0.29 -7.25 0.94
N THR A 169 -0.58 -7.55 2.20
CA THR A 169 0.01 -6.84 3.36
C THR A 169 1.53 -7.05 3.47
N MET A 170 2.07 -8.11 2.85
CA MET A 170 3.51 -8.33 2.75
C MET A 170 4.19 -7.51 1.65
N PHE A 171 3.54 -7.35 0.50
CA PHE A 171 4.13 -6.81 -0.73
C PHE A 171 3.52 -5.47 -1.16
N VAL A 172 2.20 -5.34 -1.22
CA VAL A 172 1.49 -4.13 -1.66
C VAL A 172 1.52 -3.03 -0.60
N ASP A 173 1.13 -3.29 0.65
CA ASP A 173 1.21 -2.30 1.75
C ASP A 173 2.64 -1.76 1.94
N ARG A 174 3.62 -2.60 1.61
CA ARG A 174 5.02 -2.21 1.67
C ARG A 174 5.35 -1.09 0.69
N ASP A 175 4.66 -0.95 -0.45
CA ASP A 175 4.74 0.27 -1.27
C ASP A 175 4.34 1.50 -0.45
N GLY A 176 3.25 1.43 0.31
CA GLY A 176 2.80 2.48 1.24
C GLY A 176 3.91 2.98 2.14
N LYS A 177 4.69 2.07 2.76
CA LYS A 177 5.90 2.46 3.52
C LYS A 177 6.86 3.34 2.71
N PHE A 178 7.17 2.97 1.46
CA PHE A 178 8.08 3.75 0.60
C PHE A 178 7.47 5.10 0.20
N GLN A 179 6.20 5.11 -0.20
CA GLN A 179 5.47 6.34 -0.57
C GLN A 179 5.41 7.33 0.61
N LEU A 180 4.99 6.87 1.78
CA LEU A 180 4.91 7.67 3.00
C LEU A 180 6.31 8.15 3.45
N GLY A 181 7.33 7.30 3.35
CA GLY A 181 8.71 7.68 3.65
C GLY A 181 9.22 8.80 2.75
N MET A 182 8.99 8.71 1.45
CA MET A 182 9.34 9.74 0.47
C MET A 182 8.57 11.05 0.66
N LEU A 183 7.30 10.98 1.08
CA LEU A 183 6.48 12.15 1.38
C LEU A 183 6.81 12.78 2.75
N SER A 184 7.49 12.06 3.64
CA SER A 184 7.82 12.56 4.99
C SER A 184 8.82 13.72 4.99
N THR A 185 9.49 13.96 3.86
CA THR A 185 10.41 15.07 3.65
C THR A 185 9.80 16.22 2.84
N SER A 186 8.51 16.14 2.48
CA SER A 186 7.82 17.15 1.67
C SER A 186 8.01 18.58 2.19
N ALA A 187 8.14 19.52 1.27
CA ALA A 187 8.16 20.96 1.52
C ALA A 187 6.82 21.49 2.02
N PHE A 188 5.71 20.78 1.79
CA PHE A 188 4.43 21.10 2.40
C PHE A 188 4.34 20.44 3.79
N LYS A 189 4.56 21.25 4.83
CA LYS A 189 4.74 20.79 6.21
C LYS A 189 3.59 19.93 6.74
N PRO A 190 2.30 20.24 6.51
CA PRO A 190 1.19 19.39 6.98
C PRO A 190 1.20 17.99 6.36
N LEU A 191 1.60 17.87 5.09
CA LEU A 191 1.75 16.57 4.44
C LEU A 191 2.89 15.78 5.07
N ALA A 192 4.08 16.38 5.15
CA ALA A 192 5.25 15.75 5.78
C ALA A 192 4.97 15.28 7.22
N ALA A 193 4.29 16.12 8.01
CA ALA A 193 3.94 15.81 9.40
C ALA A 193 2.91 14.67 9.53
N SER A 194 2.07 14.45 8.52
CA SER A 194 1.08 13.36 8.54
C SER A 194 1.73 11.97 8.38
N MET A 195 2.93 11.90 7.77
CA MET A 195 3.57 10.63 7.42
C MET A 195 4.11 9.86 8.62
N GLY A 196 4.63 10.55 9.64
CA GLY A 196 5.25 9.91 10.81
C GLY A 196 4.31 8.96 11.55
N PRO A 197 3.09 9.39 11.92
CA PRO A 197 2.08 8.53 12.52
C PRO A 197 1.65 7.36 11.63
N MET A 198 1.38 7.61 10.33
CA MET A 198 0.98 6.55 9.39
C MET A 198 2.08 5.49 9.23
N LEU A 199 3.35 5.89 9.13
CA LEU A 199 4.49 4.96 9.09
C LEU A 199 4.61 4.07 10.34
N LYS A 200 4.13 4.52 11.51
CA LYS A 200 4.12 3.69 12.72
C LYS A 200 3.04 2.61 12.62
N GLU A 201 1.88 2.95 12.09
CA GLU A 201 0.78 2.00 11.85
C GLU A 201 1.14 1.01 10.74
N GLU A 202 1.74 1.49 9.64
CA GLU A 202 2.20 0.66 8.53
C GLU A 202 3.08 -0.51 8.98
N SER A 203 3.90 -0.30 10.02
CA SER A 203 4.73 -1.37 10.58
C SER A 203 3.93 -2.58 11.08
N PHE A 204 2.69 -2.35 11.54
CA PHE A 204 1.76 -3.42 11.94
C PHE A 204 1.20 -4.15 10.72
N HIS A 205 0.90 -3.44 9.63
CA HIS A 205 0.40 -4.01 8.38
C HIS A 205 1.43 -5.00 7.80
N LEU A 206 2.67 -4.52 7.62
CA LEU A 206 3.79 -5.33 7.12
C LEU A 206 4.11 -6.53 8.03
N GLY A 207 4.01 -6.31 9.34
CA GLY A 207 4.17 -7.37 10.34
C GLY A 207 3.09 -8.44 10.24
N THR A 208 1.85 -8.05 9.94
CA THR A 208 0.72 -8.97 9.77
C THR A 208 0.90 -9.86 8.54
N GLY A 209 1.28 -9.29 7.39
CA GLY A 209 1.56 -10.07 6.19
C GLY A 209 2.71 -11.06 6.38
N SER A 210 3.87 -10.57 6.84
CA SER A 210 5.06 -11.41 7.07
C SER A 210 4.78 -12.51 8.12
N ASN A 211 4.10 -12.20 9.22
CA ASN A 211 3.77 -13.18 10.24
C ASN A 211 2.71 -14.19 9.78
N GLY A 212 1.71 -13.74 9.00
CA GLY A 212 0.70 -14.59 8.39
C GLY A 212 1.33 -15.61 7.45
N LEU A 213 2.17 -15.18 6.52
CA LEU A 213 2.89 -16.06 5.60
C LEU A 213 3.81 -17.04 6.33
N ARG A 214 4.50 -16.60 7.38
CA ARG A 214 5.29 -17.51 8.24
C ARG A 214 4.41 -18.59 8.89
N ARG A 215 3.19 -18.24 9.31
CA ARG A 215 2.24 -19.19 9.92
C ARG A 215 1.65 -20.16 8.90
N VAL A 216 1.44 -19.71 7.66
CA VAL A 216 1.09 -20.58 6.51
C VAL A 216 2.20 -21.59 6.24
N ILE A 217 3.46 -21.13 6.13
CA ILE A 217 4.63 -21.99 5.91
C ILE A 217 4.76 -23.03 7.04
N LYS A 218 4.58 -22.59 8.30
CA LYS A 218 4.69 -23.48 9.47
C LYS A 218 3.59 -24.55 9.50
N ALA A 219 2.39 -24.22 9.04
CA ALA A 219 1.29 -25.18 8.96
C ALA A 219 1.57 -26.27 7.90
N GLY A 220 2.24 -25.91 6.81
CA GLY A 220 2.68 -26.87 5.79
C GLY A 220 1.55 -27.48 4.96
N VAL A 221 0.35 -26.87 4.98
CA VAL A 221 -0.83 -27.37 4.26
C VAL A 221 -0.91 -26.79 2.84
N VAL A 222 -0.57 -25.51 2.66
CA VAL A 222 -0.51 -24.87 1.34
C VAL A 222 0.74 -25.37 0.61
N PRO A 223 0.64 -25.95 -0.60
CA PRO A 223 1.79 -26.36 -1.39
C PRO A 223 2.75 -25.17 -1.65
N LEU A 224 4.05 -25.39 -1.50
CA LEU A 224 5.05 -24.32 -1.63
C LEU A 224 5.13 -23.74 -3.05
N ASP A 225 4.90 -24.57 -4.07
CA ASP A 225 4.85 -24.10 -5.46
C ASP A 225 3.64 -23.18 -5.69
N MET A 226 2.48 -23.51 -5.12
CA MET A 226 1.29 -22.67 -5.14
C MET A 226 1.54 -21.35 -4.41
N LEU A 227 2.13 -21.40 -3.21
CA LEU A 227 2.51 -20.21 -2.46
C LEU A 227 3.43 -19.28 -3.27
N GLN A 228 4.42 -19.85 -3.98
CA GLN A 228 5.31 -19.08 -4.85
C GLN A 228 4.56 -18.40 -6.01
N ARG A 229 3.54 -19.05 -6.61
CA ARG A 229 2.70 -18.42 -7.63
C ARG A 229 1.97 -17.18 -7.08
N PHE A 230 1.45 -17.26 -5.86
CA PHE A 230 0.83 -16.10 -5.20
C PHE A 230 1.83 -14.99 -4.88
N PHE A 231 3.07 -15.33 -4.49
CA PHE A 231 4.14 -14.33 -4.35
C PHE A 231 4.41 -13.64 -5.69
N ASN A 232 4.50 -14.40 -6.77
CA ASN A 232 4.73 -13.85 -8.11
C ASN A 232 3.62 -12.87 -8.54
N LYS A 233 2.34 -13.20 -8.28
CA LYS A 233 1.18 -12.34 -8.54
C LYS A 233 1.29 -11.00 -7.79
N TRP A 234 1.53 -11.02 -6.49
CA TRP A 234 1.50 -9.81 -5.67
C TRP A 234 2.77 -8.98 -5.76
N VAL A 235 3.94 -9.61 -5.91
CA VAL A 235 5.20 -8.89 -6.15
C VAL A 235 5.14 -8.11 -7.46
N SER A 236 4.72 -8.76 -8.56
CA SER A 236 4.61 -8.06 -9.86
C SER A 236 3.58 -6.93 -9.82
N THR A 237 2.45 -7.14 -9.15
CA THR A 237 1.44 -6.10 -8.90
C THR A 237 2.03 -4.90 -8.14
N ALA A 238 2.80 -5.14 -7.08
CA ALA A 238 3.40 -4.08 -6.28
C ALA A 238 4.51 -3.31 -7.02
N HIS A 239 5.29 -3.96 -7.89
CA HIS A 239 6.30 -3.27 -8.71
C HIS A 239 5.71 -2.18 -9.62
N ASP A 240 4.47 -2.36 -10.09
CA ASP A 240 3.79 -1.38 -10.94
C ASP A 240 3.34 -0.12 -10.18
N LEU A 241 3.20 -0.18 -8.85
CA LEU A 241 2.78 0.98 -8.03
C LEU A 241 3.76 2.15 -8.04
N PHE A 242 5.04 1.86 -8.30
CA PHE A 242 6.08 2.88 -8.43
C PHE A 242 5.98 3.69 -9.74
N GLY A 243 5.07 3.32 -10.65
CA GLY A 243 4.84 4.04 -11.90
C GLY A 243 5.87 3.74 -12.98
N VAL A 244 5.95 4.62 -13.99
CA VAL A 244 6.92 4.53 -15.08
C VAL A 244 8.33 4.87 -14.60
N ASP A 245 9.34 4.25 -15.21
CA ASP A 245 10.75 4.32 -14.80
C ASP A 245 11.29 5.75 -14.89
N ALA A 246 11.22 6.34 -16.09
CA ALA A 246 11.52 7.74 -16.33
C ALA A 246 10.23 8.57 -16.31
N SER A 247 10.10 9.49 -15.34
CA SER A 247 8.86 10.21 -15.07
C SER A 247 9.10 11.72 -14.91
N SER A 248 8.52 12.52 -15.82
CA SER A 248 8.49 13.98 -15.67
C SER A 248 7.77 14.41 -14.39
N SER A 249 6.73 13.69 -13.95
CA SER A 249 6.01 14.06 -12.73
C SER A 249 6.84 13.80 -11.47
N ALA A 250 7.61 12.71 -11.43
CA ALA A 250 8.55 12.43 -10.36
C ALA A 250 9.69 13.47 -10.33
N HIS A 251 10.27 13.76 -11.51
CA HIS A 251 11.29 14.80 -11.68
C HIS A 251 10.83 16.13 -11.08
N TRP A 252 9.67 16.64 -11.51
CA TRP A 252 9.17 17.93 -11.04
C TRP A 252 8.73 17.91 -9.58
N SER A 253 8.18 16.80 -9.08
CA SER A 253 7.87 16.65 -7.64
C SER A 253 9.12 16.76 -6.78
N TYR A 254 10.25 16.20 -7.23
CA TYR A 254 11.53 16.35 -6.54
C TYR A 254 12.07 17.79 -6.64
N VAL A 255 12.11 18.36 -7.85
CA VAL A 255 12.56 19.75 -8.08
C VAL A 255 11.79 20.76 -7.23
N TRP A 256 10.48 20.56 -7.09
CA TRP A 256 9.61 21.42 -6.30
C TRP A 256 9.66 21.14 -4.79
N GLY A 257 10.44 20.17 -4.33
CA GLY A 257 10.51 19.80 -2.91
C GLY A 257 9.28 19.02 -2.41
N ILE A 258 8.39 18.54 -3.28
CA ILE A 258 7.12 17.91 -2.88
C ILE A 258 7.33 16.48 -2.38
N LYS A 259 8.19 15.69 -3.05
CA LYS A 259 8.44 14.29 -2.71
C LYS A 259 9.93 13.97 -2.92
N GLY A 260 10.60 13.54 -1.85
CA GLY A 260 12.02 13.22 -1.88
C GLY A 260 12.28 11.78 -2.31
N ARG A 261 13.54 11.36 -2.32
CA ARG A 261 13.91 9.94 -2.47
C ARG A 261 13.60 9.17 -1.21
N TRP A 262 13.54 7.83 -1.33
CA TRP A 262 13.58 6.97 -0.16
C TRP A 262 14.87 7.25 0.63
N ASP A 263 14.76 7.43 1.95
CA ASP A 263 15.90 7.78 2.82
C ASP A 263 16.65 9.08 2.42
N GLU A 264 15.94 10.08 1.88
CA GLU A 264 16.53 11.36 1.40
C GLU A 264 17.54 11.97 2.37
N ARG A 265 17.20 12.09 3.67
CA ARG A 265 18.09 12.67 4.69
C ARG A 265 19.45 11.96 4.77
N LYS A 266 19.47 10.63 4.72
CA LYS A 266 20.72 9.83 4.72
C LYS A 266 21.52 10.02 3.44
N LYS A 267 20.83 10.19 2.30
CA LYS A 267 21.46 10.44 1.00
C LYS A 267 22.09 11.83 0.95
N LEU A 268 21.43 12.84 1.52
CA LEU A 268 21.99 14.19 1.68
C LEU A 268 23.21 14.18 2.60
N GLU A 269 23.13 13.53 3.77
CA GLU A 269 24.24 13.41 4.71
C GLU A 269 25.47 12.71 4.11
N SER A 270 25.26 11.72 3.24
CA SER A 270 26.35 11.02 2.54
C SER A 270 26.84 11.72 1.27
N GLY A 271 26.23 12.85 0.87
CA GLY A 271 26.57 13.56 -0.36
C GLY A 271 26.20 12.78 -1.64
N LEU A 272 25.26 11.85 -1.57
CA LEU A 272 24.83 11.06 -2.72
C LEU A 272 24.00 11.93 -3.68
N ALA A 273 24.58 12.21 -4.85
CA ALA A 273 23.94 12.96 -5.91
C ALA A 273 22.60 12.32 -6.32
N VAL A 274 21.60 13.16 -6.57
CA VAL A 274 20.30 12.73 -7.11
C VAL A 274 20.38 12.58 -8.62
N ASP A 275 19.86 11.47 -9.14
CA ASP A 275 19.49 11.35 -10.54
C ASP A 275 17.96 11.48 -10.67
N LYS A 276 17.53 12.63 -11.22
CA LYS A 276 16.11 12.99 -11.31
C LYS A 276 15.37 12.21 -12.39
N GLU A 277 16.08 11.51 -13.28
CA GLU A 277 15.49 10.75 -14.37
C GLU A 277 15.03 9.36 -13.92
N ILE A 278 15.53 8.86 -12.79
CA ILE A 278 15.28 7.48 -12.32
C ILE A 278 14.63 7.40 -10.94
N LEU A 279 14.02 8.48 -10.42
CA LEU A 279 13.48 8.53 -9.06
C LEU A 279 12.50 7.39 -8.73
N ASN A 280 11.63 7.05 -9.68
CA ASN A 280 10.66 5.96 -9.52
C ASN A 280 11.34 4.58 -9.56
N GLU A 281 12.28 4.40 -10.47
CA GLU A 281 13.10 3.18 -10.59
C GLU A 281 13.95 2.96 -9.34
N GLU A 282 14.60 4.00 -8.83
CA GLU A 282 15.39 3.98 -7.59
C GLU A 282 14.53 3.56 -6.38
N ALA A 283 13.33 4.14 -6.25
CA ALA A 283 12.39 3.77 -5.19
C ALA A 283 11.93 2.31 -5.32
N ARG A 284 11.60 1.86 -6.55
CA ARG A 284 11.22 0.47 -6.83
C ARG A 284 12.35 -0.51 -6.50
N GLY A 285 13.60 -0.16 -6.82
CA GLY A 285 14.78 -0.96 -6.51
C GLY A 285 14.97 -1.13 -5.00
N HIS A 286 14.84 -0.06 -4.21
CA HIS A 286 14.90 -0.17 -2.75
C HIS A 286 13.78 -1.04 -2.17
N TYR A 287 12.57 -0.93 -2.72
CA TYR A 287 11.47 -1.81 -2.38
C TYR A 287 11.78 -3.27 -2.72
N HIS A 288 12.29 -3.53 -3.93
CA HIS A 288 12.65 -4.86 -4.41
C HIS A 288 13.70 -5.52 -3.49
N GLU A 289 14.76 -4.80 -3.16
CA GLU A 289 15.79 -5.27 -2.24
C GLU A 289 15.22 -5.61 -0.85
N GLU A 290 14.26 -4.83 -0.36
CA GLU A 290 13.60 -5.10 0.92
C GLU A 290 12.80 -6.39 0.88
N ILE A 291 11.92 -6.58 -0.10
CA ILE A 291 11.11 -7.80 -0.21
C ILE A 291 11.98 -9.03 -0.44
N VAL A 292 13.11 -8.92 -1.16
CA VAL A 292 14.09 -10.01 -1.30
C VAL A 292 14.64 -10.41 0.06
N ARG A 293 15.02 -9.44 0.92
CA ARG A 293 15.49 -9.74 2.28
C ARG A 293 14.39 -10.37 3.14
N GLU A 294 13.16 -9.90 3.04
CA GLU A 294 12.05 -10.44 3.83
C GLU A 294 11.64 -11.85 3.37
N VAL A 295 11.60 -12.13 2.07
CA VAL A 295 11.36 -13.48 1.55
C VAL A 295 12.50 -14.44 1.94
N ARG A 296 13.76 -14.00 1.88
CA ARG A 296 14.89 -14.80 2.41
C ARG A 296 14.75 -15.13 3.89
N LYS A 297 14.19 -14.23 4.71
CA LYS A 297 13.88 -14.52 6.12
C LYS A 297 12.77 -15.55 6.24
N LEU A 298 11.71 -15.44 5.42
CA LEU A 298 10.63 -16.43 5.38
C LEU A 298 11.14 -17.82 4.97
N SER A 299 12.03 -17.90 3.98
CA SER A 299 12.61 -19.16 3.50
C SER A 299 13.36 -19.95 4.59
N LYS A 300 13.86 -19.27 5.65
CA LYS A 300 14.48 -19.94 6.81
C LYS A 300 13.50 -20.75 7.66
N HIS A 301 12.20 -20.61 7.43
CA HIS A 301 11.15 -21.36 8.12
C HIS A 301 10.61 -22.55 7.31
N LEU A 302 11.13 -22.76 6.10
CA LEU A 302 10.73 -23.89 5.26
C LEU A 302 11.24 -25.22 5.86
N PRO A 303 10.55 -26.33 5.61
CA PRO A 303 11.05 -27.66 5.94
C PRO A 303 12.41 -27.95 5.27
N GLU A 304 13.26 -28.71 5.93
CA GLU A 304 14.57 -29.09 5.40
C GLU A 304 14.46 -29.76 4.02
N GLY A 305 15.31 -29.33 3.08
CA GLY A 305 15.30 -29.82 1.69
C GLY A 305 14.26 -29.17 0.77
N SER A 306 13.42 -28.26 1.28
CA SER A 306 12.48 -27.51 0.43
C SER A 306 13.21 -26.50 -0.46
N PRO A 307 12.73 -26.24 -1.69
CA PRO A 307 13.24 -25.14 -2.50
C PRO A 307 12.95 -23.80 -1.81
N GLU A 308 13.90 -22.87 -1.88
CA GLU A 308 13.69 -21.53 -1.32
C GLU A 308 12.59 -20.77 -2.06
N LEU A 309 11.75 -20.05 -1.31
CA LEU A 309 10.87 -19.03 -1.89
C LEU A 309 11.72 -17.86 -2.39
N TYR A 310 11.26 -17.22 -3.47
CA TYR A 310 11.97 -16.13 -4.12
C TYR A 310 11.04 -14.97 -4.49
N VAL A 311 11.66 -13.84 -4.82
CA VAL A 311 10.98 -12.66 -5.39
C VAL A 311 11.28 -12.66 -6.89
N PRO A 312 10.28 -12.66 -7.79
CA PRO A 312 10.54 -12.59 -9.22
C PRO A 312 11.22 -11.25 -9.56
N HIS A 313 12.07 -11.26 -10.59
CA HIS A 313 12.73 -10.07 -11.11
C HIS A 313 11.73 -8.94 -11.37
N GLU A 314 12.12 -7.69 -11.15
CA GLU A 314 11.27 -6.50 -11.30
C GLU A 314 10.73 -6.25 -12.72
N ASN A 315 11.14 -7.04 -13.71
CA ASN A 315 10.68 -6.96 -15.10
C ASN A 315 9.60 -8.00 -15.41
N PHE A 316 9.41 -8.97 -14.51
CA PHE A 316 8.42 -10.03 -14.65
C PHE A 316 7.01 -9.46 -14.48
N ASN A 317 6.13 -9.78 -15.44
CA ASN A 317 4.68 -9.55 -15.37
C ASN A 317 4.27 -8.09 -15.07
N ARG A 318 4.86 -7.14 -15.80
CA ARG A 318 4.65 -5.69 -15.65
C ARG A 318 3.53 -5.16 -16.54
N GLU A 319 2.65 -4.31 -16.01
CA GLU A 319 1.65 -3.54 -16.75
C GLU A 319 2.01 -2.04 -16.88
N ILE A 320 3.05 -1.59 -16.19
CA ILE A 320 3.51 -0.20 -16.18
C ILE A 320 5.03 -0.13 -16.42
N GLY A 321 5.50 0.92 -17.10
CA GLY A 321 6.93 1.19 -17.31
C GLY A 321 7.50 0.57 -18.59
N ALA A 322 8.82 0.59 -18.70
CA ALA A 322 9.57 0.17 -19.89
C ALA A 322 9.31 -1.29 -20.25
N PHE A 323 9.08 -2.15 -19.25
CA PHE A 323 8.84 -3.59 -19.42
C PHE A 323 7.36 -3.96 -19.53
N LYS A 324 6.47 -2.97 -19.66
CA LYS A 324 5.03 -3.19 -19.81
C LYS A 324 4.72 -4.19 -20.93
N ARG A 325 4.04 -5.29 -20.56
CA ARG A 325 3.59 -6.36 -21.48
C ARG A 325 4.72 -6.99 -22.31
N GLN A 326 5.97 -6.80 -21.90
CA GLN A 326 7.10 -7.53 -22.45
C GLN A 326 7.21 -8.89 -21.74
N ARG A 327 7.80 -9.87 -22.44
CA ARG A 327 7.92 -11.24 -21.93
C ARG A 327 9.28 -11.44 -21.27
N PHE A 328 9.28 -11.37 -19.94
CA PHE A 328 10.45 -11.63 -19.12
C PHE A 328 10.15 -12.77 -18.13
N THR A 329 11.12 -13.66 -17.92
CA THR A 329 11.01 -14.75 -16.93
C THR A 329 11.09 -14.21 -15.50
N THR A 330 10.83 -15.05 -14.51
CA THR A 330 10.92 -14.69 -13.08
C THR A 330 12.37 -14.42 -12.67
N GLN A 331 13.34 -14.81 -13.51
CA GLN A 331 14.77 -14.51 -13.36
C GLN A 331 15.18 -13.22 -14.09
N GLY A 332 14.29 -12.60 -14.87
CA GLY A 332 14.57 -11.37 -15.61
C GLY A 332 15.16 -11.57 -17.01
N GLU A 333 15.06 -12.79 -17.55
CA GLU A 333 15.54 -13.09 -18.90
C GLU A 333 14.44 -12.80 -19.92
N ALA A 334 14.78 -12.14 -21.03
CA ALA A 334 13.84 -11.96 -22.14
C ALA A 334 13.46 -13.32 -22.73
N PHE A 335 12.16 -13.62 -22.77
CA PHE A 335 11.64 -14.90 -23.26
C PHE A 335 11.73 -14.95 -24.79
N LYS A 336 12.34 -16.03 -25.32
CA LYS A 336 12.60 -16.21 -26.76
C LYS A 336 11.76 -17.31 -27.43
N GLY A 337 10.90 -17.99 -26.68
CA GLY A 337 10.03 -19.05 -27.19
C GLY A 337 8.82 -18.50 -27.96
N SER A 338 8.01 -19.43 -28.46
CA SER A 338 6.72 -19.19 -29.11
C SER A 338 5.67 -18.65 -28.13
N ASP A 339 4.54 -18.18 -28.69
CA ASP A 339 3.40 -17.73 -27.89
C ASP A 339 2.85 -18.84 -26.99
N ALA A 340 2.73 -20.07 -27.51
CA ALA A 340 2.25 -21.20 -26.71
C ALA A 340 3.18 -21.52 -25.53
N GLU A 341 4.50 -21.52 -25.76
CA GLU A 341 5.47 -21.74 -24.69
C GLU A 341 5.45 -20.62 -23.65
N TRP A 342 5.15 -19.38 -24.05
CA TRP A 342 4.97 -18.28 -23.10
C TRP A 342 3.71 -18.44 -22.25
N GLU A 343 2.58 -18.84 -22.86
CA GLU A 343 1.33 -19.09 -22.11
C GLU A 343 1.50 -20.26 -21.11
N ASP A 344 2.18 -21.33 -21.51
CA ASP A 344 2.53 -22.43 -20.61
C ASP A 344 3.45 -21.95 -19.47
N TYR A 345 4.47 -21.16 -19.81
CA TYR A 345 5.38 -20.59 -18.82
C TYR A 345 4.63 -19.70 -17.82
N ILE A 346 3.87 -18.71 -18.28
CA ILE A 346 3.19 -17.77 -17.38
C ILE A 346 2.12 -18.48 -16.54
N GLY A 347 1.42 -19.46 -17.11
CA GLY A 347 0.46 -20.30 -16.40
C GLY A 347 1.10 -21.14 -15.28
N SER A 348 2.39 -21.48 -15.41
CA SER A 348 3.15 -22.15 -14.33
C SER A 348 3.65 -21.19 -13.24
N GLN A 349 3.71 -19.88 -13.52
CA GLN A 349 4.29 -18.88 -12.62
C GLN A 349 3.26 -18.05 -11.85
N LEU A 350 2.00 -18.01 -12.28
CA LEU A 350 0.91 -17.25 -11.66
C LEU A 350 -0.24 -18.16 -11.24
N PRO A 351 -1.04 -17.78 -10.21
CA PRO A 351 -2.14 -18.62 -9.74
C PRO A 351 -3.13 -18.92 -10.86
N SER A 352 -3.48 -20.19 -10.99
CA SER A 352 -4.43 -20.70 -11.98
C SER A 352 -5.85 -20.76 -11.40
N ALA A 353 -6.85 -20.94 -12.27
CA ALA A 353 -8.22 -21.17 -11.81
C ALA A 353 -8.36 -22.46 -10.98
N GLN A 354 -7.50 -23.46 -11.20
CA GLN A 354 -7.46 -24.67 -10.39
C GLN A 354 -6.88 -24.39 -9.00
N ASP A 355 -5.86 -23.54 -8.89
CA ASP A 355 -5.31 -23.14 -7.58
C ASP A 355 -6.39 -22.49 -6.71
N GLU A 356 -7.22 -21.62 -7.30
CA GLU A 356 -8.34 -20.98 -6.61
C GLU A 356 -9.42 -21.98 -6.15
N GLU A 357 -9.64 -23.07 -6.91
CA GLU A 357 -10.56 -24.14 -6.50
C GLU A 357 -9.95 -25.00 -5.38
N ASP A 358 -8.68 -25.39 -5.52
CA ASP A 358 -7.96 -26.21 -4.54
C ASP A 358 -7.84 -25.49 -3.19
N LEU A 359 -7.64 -24.17 -3.19
CA LEU A 359 -7.61 -23.36 -1.98
C LEU A 359 -8.91 -23.45 -1.17
N LYS A 360 -10.08 -23.66 -1.79
CA LYS A 360 -11.34 -23.84 -1.05
C LYS A 360 -11.33 -25.09 -0.18
N GLU A 361 -10.67 -26.16 -0.63
CA GLU A 361 -10.50 -27.38 0.16
C GLU A 361 -9.39 -27.21 1.20
N ILE A 362 -8.28 -26.55 0.85
CA ILE A 362 -7.18 -26.24 1.78
C ILE A 362 -7.68 -25.39 2.95
N PHE A 363 -8.55 -24.40 2.71
CA PHE A 363 -9.07 -23.54 3.76
C PHE A 363 -10.01 -24.23 4.76
N LYS A 364 -10.43 -25.47 4.49
CA LYS A 364 -11.16 -26.31 5.46
C LYS A 364 -10.23 -27.05 6.43
N LEU A 365 -8.92 -27.03 6.17
CA LEU A 365 -7.88 -27.63 7.01
C LEU A 365 -7.24 -26.56 7.90
N ASP A 366 -6.36 -27.00 8.82
CA ASP A 366 -5.57 -26.10 9.67
C ASP A 366 -4.39 -25.47 8.88
N TRP A 367 -4.71 -24.65 7.88
CA TRP A 367 -3.74 -24.12 6.91
C TRP A 367 -2.93 -22.90 7.40
N VAL A 368 -3.28 -22.34 8.56
CA VAL A 368 -2.54 -21.27 9.23
C VAL A 368 -2.26 -21.70 10.66
N ALA A 369 -0.99 -21.71 11.07
CA ALA A 369 -0.64 -22.02 12.46
C ALA A 369 -1.29 -21.03 13.43
N GLU A 370 -1.86 -21.51 14.53
CA GLU A 370 -2.58 -20.67 15.50
C GLU A 370 -1.65 -19.65 16.19
N LYS A 371 -2.22 -18.48 16.49
CA LYS A 371 -1.59 -17.45 17.31
C LYS A 371 -2.63 -16.89 18.29
N PRO A 372 -2.44 -17.03 19.60
CA PRO A 372 -3.41 -16.53 20.56
C PRO A 372 -3.40 -14.99 20.60
N MET A 373 -4.58 -14.41 20.79
CA MET A 373 -4.71 -12.98 21.09
C MET A 373 -4.21 -12.68 22.51
N THR A 374 -3.57 -11.53 22.66
CA THR A 374 -3.22 -10.97 23.98
C THR A 374 -4.45 -10.38 24.66
N THR A 375 -4.42 -10.26 25.99
CA THR A 375 -5.50 -9.62 26.77
C THR A 375 -5.82 -8.21 26.28
N LYS A 376 -4.81 -7.44 25.85
CA LYS A 376 -5.00 -6.09 25.30
C LYS A 376 -5.78 -6.11 23.98
N GLN A 377 -5.48 -7.06 23.10
CA GLN A 377 -6.18 -7.20 21.82
C GLN A 377 -7.64 -7.61 22.01
N ILE A 378 -7.93 -8.49 22.97
CA ILE A 378 -9.29 -8.90 23.30
C ILE A 378 -10.07 -7.70 23.89
N ALA A 379 -9.46 -6.98 24.82
CA ALA A 379 -10.08 -5.84 25.49
C ALA A 379 -10.39 -4.67 24.55
N SER A 380 -9.69 -4.58 23.42
CA SER A 380 -9.89 -3.50 22.44
C SER A 380 -11.20 -3.65 21.65
N GLY A 381 -11.81 -4.85 21.62
CA GLY A 381 -13.04 -5.12 20.87
C GLY A 381 -12.91 -5.07 19.34
N ILE A 382 -11.72 -4.82 18.80
CA ILE A 382 -11.49 -4.75 17.35
C ILE A 382 -11.75 -6.12 16.74
N GLY A 383 -12.62 -6.16 15.72
CA GLY A 383 -13.01 -7.38 15.01
C GLY A 383 -13.91 -8.35 15.80
N ALA A 384 -14.31 -8.03 17.03
CA ALA A 384 -15.08 -8.97 17.89
C ALA A 384 -16.47 -9.32 17.35
N HIS A 385 -17.05 -8.48 16.49
CA HIS A 385 -18.39 -8.62 15.92
C HIS A 385 -18.39 -8.70 14.38
N ALA A 386 -17.25 -9.07 13.80
CA ALA A 386 -17.06 -9.09 12.34
C ALA A 386 -17.38 -10.42 11.66
#